data_AF-A0A9D4ALC1-F1
#
_entry.id   AF-A0A9D4ALC1-F1
#
_cell.length_a   1.000
_cell.length_b   1.000
_cell.length_c   1.000
_cell.angle_alpha   90.00
_cell.angle_beta   90.00
_cell.angle_gamma   90.00
#
_symmetry.space_group_name_H-M   'P 1'
#
loop_
_entity.id
_entity.type
_entity.pdbx_description
1 polymer ?
#
loop_
_entity_poly.entity_id
_entity_poly.type
_entity_poly.pdbx_seq_one_letter_code
_entity_poly.pdbx_strand_id
1 'polypeptide(L)'
;MHLNGEKASVWAAIEGTKDSDQTGGQSAMGFDVQSDLFEENFKELTKWVDLKSSKYGTLSVLCERRCGRLGIALKVPNEMIQDYGEPPKKKLYELKLSLLDEIGWSHLSTYERQWMHVRFPPSLPLF
;
A
#
# COMPACT_ATOMS: atom_id res chain seq x y z
N MET A 1 -4.87 12.57 26.54
CA MET A 1 -4.18 11.27 26.62
C MET A 1 -3.93 10.80 25.20
N HIS A 2 -2.66 10.58 24.85
CA HIS A 2 -2.21 10.22 23.51
C HIS A 2 -2.48 8.73 23.23
N LEU A 3 -3.01 8.40 22.05
CA LEU A 3 -3.10 7.03 21.54
C LEU A 3 -2.66 7.00 20.06
N ASN A 4 -1.35 7.09 19.84
CA ASN A 4 -0.70 6.77 18.58
C ASN A 4 0.14 5.50 18.81
N GLY A 5 -0.48 4.33 18.75
CA GLY A 5 0.17 3.05 19.10
C GLY A 5 0.12 1.97 18.03
N GLU A 6 -0.82 1.99 17.08
CA GLU A 6 -1.08 0.82 16.23
C GLU A 6 -0.69 0.95 14.75
N LYS A 7 -0.21 2.12 14.30
CA LYS A 7 0.24 2.30 12.90
C LYS A 7 1.68 1.84 12.65
N ALA A 8 2.45 1.55 13.70
CA ALA A 8 3.88 1.22 13.61
C ALA A 8 4.17 -0.28 13.41
N SER A 9 3.23 -1.18 13.73
CA SER A 9 3.54 -2.61 13.86
C SER A 9 3.72 -3.36 12.54
N VAL A 10 3.30 -2.81 11.40
CA VAL A 10 3.43 -3.49 10.09
C VAL A 10 4.75 -3.15 9.38
N TRP A 11 5.36 -2.00 9.69
CA TRP A 11 6.56 -1.54 8.98
C TRP A 11 7.89 -1.96 9.62
N ALA A 12 7.91 -2.34 10.91
CA ALA A 12 9.14 -2.70 11.61
C ALA A 12 9.71 -4.09 11.26
N ALA A 13 8.98 -4.94 10.54
CA ALA A 13 9.39 -6.33 10.29
C ALA A 13 10.45 -6.51 9.18
N ILE A 14 10.88 -5.44 8.50
CA ILE A 14 11.68 -5.56 7.27
C ILE A 14 13.11 -5.02 7.43
N GLU A 15 13.41 -4.25 8.49
CA GLU A 15 14.69 -3.56 8.58
C GLU A 15 15.40 -3.87 9.90
N GLY A 16 16.37 -4.78 9.83
CA GLY A 16 17.16 -5.18 10.99
C GLY A 16 18.40 -5.95 10.60
N THR A 17 19.41 -5.27 10.06
CA THR A 17 20.84 -5.52 10.30
C THR A 17 21.66 -4.38 9.70
N LYS A 18 22.22 -3.51 10.54
CA LYS A 18 23.62 -3.09 10.47
C LYS A 18 23.99 -2.22 11.67
N ASP A 19 24.90 -2.75 12.49
CA ASP A 19 25.80 -1.99 13.35
C ASP A 19 26.76 -1.14 12.52
N SER A 20 27.06 0.07 13.00
CA SER A 20 28.42 0.60 13.17
C SER A 20 28.39 2.14 13.25
N ASP A 21 28.94 2.61 14.36
CA ASP A 21 29.14 3.98 14.80
C ASP A 21 30.13 4.76 13.91
N GLN A 22 29.82 6.01 13.51
CA GLN A 22 30.83 7.04 13.22
C GLN A 22 30.21 8.45 13.16
N THR A 23 30.54 9.28 14.15
CA THR A 23 30.29 10.74 14.13
C THR A 23 31.58 11.46 13.73
N GLY A 24 31.53 12.23 12.64
CA GLY A 24 32.57 13.21 12.32
C GLY A 24 32.47 13.82 10.92
N GLY A 25 31.99 15.06 10.84
CA GLY A 25 32.57 16.06 9.92
C GLY A 25 31.92 16.32 8.55
N GLN A 26 31.08 17.35 8.52
CA GLN A 26 30.99 18.42 7.50
C GLN A 26 30.62 18.12 6.02
N SER A 27 29.47 18.69 5.64
CA SER A 27 29.24 19.53 4.46
C SER A 27 29.39 18.91 3.07
N ALA A 28 28.27 18.50 2.48
CA ALA A 28 27.96 18.77 1.07
C ALA A 28 26.46 18.58 0.84
N MET A 29 25.87 19.51 0.09
CA MET A 29 24.53 19.42 -0.48
C MET A 29 24.49 18.22 -1.45
N GLY A 30 24.35 17.01 -0.92
CA GLY A 30 24.04 15.81 -1.69
C GLY A 30 22.55 15.57 -1.55
N PHE A 31 21.76 15.98 -2.53
CA PHE A 31 20.53 15.26 -2.79
C PHE A 31 21.01 13.87 -3.18
N ASP A 32 21.05 12.97 -2.20
CA ASP A 32 21.55 11.62 -2.35
C ASP A 32 20.64 10.94 -3.37
N VAL A 33 21.07 11.01 -4.64
CA VAL A 33 20.61 10.14 -5.71
C VAL A 33 21.14 8.75 -5.35
N GLN A 34 20.66 8.20 -4.24
CA GLN A 34 20.54 6.77 -4.13
C GLN A 34 19.65 6.40 -5.29
N SER A 35 20.23 5.70 -6.27
CA SER A 35 19.44 4.99 -7.27
C SER A 35 18.27 4.37 -6.55
N ASP A 36 17.05 4.72 -6.95
CA ASP A 36 15.87 4.10 -6.38
C ASP A 36 15.85 2.66 -6.89
N LEU A 37 16.54 1.77 -6.16
CA LEU A 37 16.71 0.36 -6.49
C LEU A 37 15.35 -0.30 -6.71
N PHE A 38 14.29 0.16 -6.04
CA PHE A 38 12.94 -0.32 -6.30
C PHE A 38 12.49 0.05 -7.70
N GLU A 39 12.66 1.30 -8.13
CA GLU A 39 12.21 1.77 -9.44
C GLU A 39 13.00 1.08 -10.57
N GLU A 40 14.31 0.90 -10.39
CA GLU A 40 15.15 0.16 -11.33
C GLU A 40 14.69 -1.30 -11.45
N ASN A 41 14.49 -1.98 -10.32
CA ASN A 41 14.00 -3.36 -10.30
C ASN A 41 12.58 -3.48 -10.86
N PHE A 42 11.71 -2.52 -10.57
CA PHE A 42 10.34 -2.48 -11.07
C PHE A 42 10.30 -2.28 -12.59
N LYS A 43 11.17 -1.40 -13.10
CA LYS A 43 11.35 -1.18 -14.54
C LYS A 43 11.86 -2.43 -15.25
N GLU A 44 12.79 -3.16 -14.65
CA GLU A 44 13.23 -4.46 -15.18
C GLU A 44 12.07 -5.47 -15.16
N LEU A 45 11.36 -5.62 -14.05
CA LEU A 45 10.22 -6.55 -13.94
C LEU A 45 9.15 -6.29 -15.01
N THR A 46 8.88 -5.02 -15.31
CA THR A 46 7.91 -4.61 -16.34
C THR A 46 8.25 -5.16 -17.72
N LYS A 47 9.52 -5.45 -18.02
CA LYS A 47 9.93 -6.04 -19.30
C LYS A 47 9.55 -7.51 -19.43
N TRP A 48 9.39 -8.21 -18.32
CA TRP A 48 9.17 -9.66 -18.28
C TRP A 48 7.73 -10.04 -17.98
N VAL A 49 6.93 -9.10 -17.48
CA VAL A 49 5.65 -9.39 -16.86
C VAL A 49 4.61 -8.34 -17.25
N ASP A 50 3.38 -8.80 -17.51
CA ASP A 50 2.23 -7.91 -17.61
C ASP A 50 1.73 -7.46 -16.22
N LEU A 51 2.05 -6.21 -15.89
CA LEU A 51 1.62 -5.54 -14.66
C LEU A 51 0.11 -5.25 -14.62
N LYS A 52 -0.61 -5.36 -15.75
CA LYS A 52 -2.07 -5.24 -15.78
C LYS A 52 -2.78 -6.49 -15.27
N SER A 53 -2.06 -7.62 -15.17
CA SER A 53 -2.66 -8.81 -14.57
C SER A 53 -2.89 -8.60 -13.07
N SER A 54 -4.01 -9.15 -12.57
CA SER A 54 -4.40 -9.10 -11.16
C SER A 54 -3.30 -9.62 -10.21
N LYS A 55 -2.40 -10.50 -10.69
CA LYS A 55 -1.28 -11.07 -9.92
C LYS A 55 -0.31 -10.01 -9.40
N TYR A 56 -0.09 -8.93 -10.15
CA TYR A 56 0.87 -7.88 -9.82
C TYR A 56 0.19 -6.56 -9.41
N GLY A 57 -1.12 -6.59 -9.19
CA GLY A 57 -1.90 -5.41 -8.84
C GLY A 57 -1.38 -4.71 -7.58
N THR A 58 -1.13 -5.46 -6.50
CA THR A 58 -0.60 -4.88 -5.24
C THR A 58 0.77 -4.22 -5.42
N LEU A 59 1.65 -4.79 -6.24
CA LEU A 59 2.95 -4.20 -6.53
C LEU A 59 2.81 -2.90 -7.33
N SER A 60 1.89 -2.89 -8.30
CA SER A 60 1.56 -1.68 -9.06
C SER A 60 1.02 -0.58 -8.15
N VAL A 61 0.15 -0.92 -7.18
CA VAL A 61 -0.33 0.05 -6.17
C VAL A 61 0.84 0.64 -5.39
N LEU A 62 1.78 -0.19 -4.94
CA LEU A 62 2.94 0.27 -4.18
C LEU A 62 3.80 1.25 -4.99
N CYS A 63 4.09 0.92 -6.26
CA CYS A 63 4.85 1.79 -7.15
C CYS A 63 4.15 3.13 -7.36
N GLU A 64 2.87 3.12 -7.74
CA GLU A 64 2.09 4.33 -7.98
C GLU A 64 1.96 5.21 -6.73
N ARG A 65 1.85 4.57 -5.55
CA ARG A 65 1.86 5.26 -4.26
C ARG A 65 3.20 5.94 -3.99
N ARG A 66 4.34 5.28 -4.22
CA ARG A 66 5.69 5.86 -4.09
C ARG A 66 5.89 7.05 -5.02
N CYS A 67 5.32 7.01 -6.22
CA CYS A 67 5.36 8.12 -7.16
C CYS A 67 4.32 9.24 -6.87
N GLY A 68 3.54 9.15 -5.78
CA GLY A 68 2.52 10.13 -5.44
C GLY A 68 1.27 10.11 -6.35
N ARG A 69 1.14 9.14 -7.24
CA ARG A 69 0.02 9.00 -8.18
C ARG A 69 -1.13 8.21 -7.54
N LEU A 70 -1.63 8.73 -6.42
CA LEU A 70 -2.61 8.04 -5.57
C LEU A 70 -3.92 7.69 -6.29
N GLY A 71 -4.35 8.50 -7.27
CA GLY A 71 -5.54 8.20 -8.09
C GLY A 71 -5.38 6.94 -8.95
N ILE A 72 -4.19 6.73 -9.53
CA ILE A 72 -3.86 5.51 -10.28
C ILE A 72 -3.74 4.34 -9.32
N ALA A 73 -3.07 4.54 -8.19
CA ALA A 73 -2.97 3.56 -7.12
C ALA A 73 -4.35 3.08 -6.63
N LEU A 74 -5.35 3.97 -6.55
CA LEU A 74 -6.72 3.64 -6.14
C LEU A 74 -7.51 2.90 -7.24
N LYS A 75 -7.21 3.17 -8.52
CA LYS A 75 -7.87 2.52 -9.65
C LYS A 75 -7.61 1.01 -9.68
N VAL A 76 -6.38 0.59 -9.43
CA VAL A 76 -5.97 -0.83 -9.47
C VAL A 76 -6.78 -1.73 -8.53
N PRO A 77 -6.88 -1.47 -7.20
CA PRO A 77 -7.68 -2.30 -6.31
C PRO A 77 -9.18 -2.24 -6.64
N ASN A 78 -9.69 -1.13 -7.18
CA ASN A 78 -11.07 -1.07 -7.67
C ASN A 78 -11.31 -2.02 -8.83
N GLU A 79 -10.41 -2.08 -9.82
CA GLU A 79 -10.50 -3.03 -10.93
C GLU A 79 -10.40 -4.48 -10.44
N MET A 80 -9.48 -4.76 -9.52
CA MET A 80 -9.33 -6.10 -8.93
C MET A 80 -10.56 -6.55 -8.12
N ILE A 81 -11.30 -5.60 -7.51
CA ILE A 81 -12.53 -5.88 -6.76
C ILE A 81 -13.72 -6.11 -7.70
N GLN A 82 -13.74 -5.46 -8.87
CA GLN A 82 -14.81 -5.60 -9.86
C GLN A 82 -14.72 -6.90 -10.67
N ASP A 83 -13.68 -7.70 -10.47
CA ASP A 83 -13.57 -9.03 -11.07
C ASP A 83 -14.62 -9.99 -10.44
N TYR A 84 -15.80 -10.03 -11.05
CA TYR A 84 -16.99 -10.77 -10.58
C TYR A 84 -16.78 -12.29 -10.47
N GLY A 85 -15.69 -12.84 -11.00
CA GLY A 85 -15.37 -14.27 -10.91
C GLY A 85 -14.84 -14.70 -9.54
N GLU A 86 -14.37 -13.77 -8.72
CA GLU A 86 -13.65 -14.06 -7.48
C GLU A 86 -14.46 -13.64 -6.24
N PRO A 87 -14.40 -14.42 -5.14
CA PRO A 87 -15.02 -14.00 -3.88
C PRO A 87 -14.39 -12.69 -3.37
N PRO A 88 -15.15 -11.83 -2.67
CA PRO A 88 -14.62 -10.60 -2.12
C PRO A 88 -13.37 -10.83 -1.25
N LYS A 89 -12.26 -10.16 -1.59
CA LYS A 89 -10.98 -10.30 -0.88
C LYS A 89 -10.81 -9.14 0.10
N LYS A 90 -10.95 -9.41 1.41
CA LYS A 90 -10.85 -8.39 2.48
C LYS A 90 -9.63 -7.47 2.34
N LYS A 91 -8.47 -8.05 2.04
CA LYS A 91 -7.19 -7.32 1.88
C LYS A 91 -7.24 -6.23 0.81
N LEU A 92 -7.99 -6.42 -0.29
CA LEU A 92 -8.11 -5.42 -1.34
C LEU A 92 -8.93 -4.21 -0.88
N TYR A 93 -9.98 -4.44 -0.09
CA TYR A 93 -10.79 -3.37 0.49
C TYR A 93 -10.03 -2.62 1.58
N GLU A 94 -9.22 -3.30 2.38
CA GLU A 94 -8.32 -2.66 3.36
C GLU A 94 -7.27 -1.78 2.66
N LEU A 95 -6.70 -2.26 1.54
CA LEU A 95 -5.79 -1.47 0.72
C LEU A 95 -6.48 -0.23 0.15
N LYS A 96 -7.68 -0.40 -0.43
CA LYS A 96 -8.52 0.71 -0.92
C LYS A 96 -8.79 1.74 0.18
N LEU A 97 -9.17 1.30 1.38
CA LEU A 97 -9.38 2.17 2.53
C LEU A 97 -8.12 2.96 2.90
N SER A 98 -6.95 2.31 2.92
CA SER A 98 -5.69 2.99 3.24
C SER A 98 -5.34 4.09 2.24
N LEU A 99 -5.65 3.88 0.95
CA LEU A 99 -5.45 4.88 -0.10
C LEU A 99 -6.46 6.03 0.03
N LEU A 100 -7.74 5.73 0.31
CA LEU A 100 -8.76 6.76 0.54
C LEU A 100 -8.41 7.65 1.75
N ASP A 101 -7.88 7.05 2.81
CA ASP A 101 -7.41 7.76 4.00
C ASP A 101 -6.23 8.69 3.68
N GLU A 102 -5.27 8.22 2.88
CA GLU A 102 -4.11 9.01 2.47
C GLU A 102 -4.46 10.15 1.51
N ILE A 103 -5.41 9.92 0.59
CA ILE A 103 -5.94 10.98 -0.29
C ILE A 103 -6.75 12.01 0.52
N GLY A 104 -7.24 11.65 1.71
CA GLY A 104 -8.07 12.52 2.55
C GLY A 104 -9.56 12.49 2.20
N TRP A 105 -10.03 11.48 1.46
CA TRP A 105 -11.44 11.29 1.13
C TRP A 105 -12.20 10.63 2.28
N SER A 106 -12.28 11.34 3.40
CA SER A 106 -12.81 10.86 4.68
C SER A 106 -14.25 10.33 4.58
N HIS A 107 -15.13 11.00 3.85
CA HIS A 107 -16.51 10.57 3.63
C HIS A 107 -16.59 9.18 2.96
N LEU A 108 -15.80 8.94 1.91
CA LEU A 108 -15.74 7.64 1.23
C LEU A 108 -15.11 6.57 2.12
N SER A 109 -14.04 6.92 2.85
CA SER A 109 -13.38 5.99 3.77
C SER A 109 -14.33 5.50 4.88
N THR A 110 -15.17 6.39 5.39
CA THR A 110 -16.17 6.08 6.44
C THR A 110 -17.25 5.16 5.90
N TYR A 111 -17.79 5.48 4.73
CA TYR A 111 -18.78 4.65 4.04
C TYR A 111 -18.22 3.25 3.77
N GLU A 112 -17.01 3.16 3.20
CA GLU A 112 -16.39 1.88 2.88
C GLU A 112 -16.12 1.04 4.15
N ARG A 113 -15.73 1.66 5.27
CA ARG A 113 -15.60 0.98 6.57
C ARG A 113 -16.92 0.40 7.06
N GLN A 114 -18.05 1.09 6.86
CA GLN A 114 -19.36 0.53 7.21
C GLN A 114 -19.67 -0.72 6.37
N TRP A 115 -19.41 -0.67 5.06
CA TRP A 115 -19.62 -1.81 4.18
C TRP A 115 -18.73 -3.01 4.47
N MET A 116 -17.54 -2.81 5.03
CA MET A 116 -16.68 -3.91 5.45
C MET A 116 -17.35 -4.83 6.46
N HIS A 117 -18.16 -4.30 7.38
CA HIS A 117 -18.89 -5.10 8.37
C HIS A 117 -19.96 -5.98 7.72
N VAL A 118 -20.57 -5.50 6.65
CA VAL A 118 -21.60 -6.22 5.89
C VAL A 118 -20.98 -7.29 4.99
N ARG A 119 -19.88 -6.96 4.29
CA ARG A 119 -19.19 -7.89 3.38
C ARG A 119 -18.38 -8.96 4.11
N PHE A 120 -17.83 -8.62 5.28
CA PHE A 120 -16.95 -9.49 6.06
C PHE A 120 -17.44 -9.55 7.53
N PRO A 121 -18.60 -10.15 7.77
CA PRO A 121 -19.11 -10.30 9.13
C PRO A 121 -18.18 -11.23 9.95
N PRO A 122 -18.07 -11.03 11.27
CA PRO A 122 -17.21 -11.85 12.12
C PRO A 122 -17.68 -13.30 12.25
N SER A 123 -18.97 -13.55 12.04
CA SER A 123 -19.58 -14.87 12.05
C SER A 123 -20.71 -14.92 11.03
N LEU A 124 -21.12 -16.13 10.64
CA LEU A 124 -22.28 -16.31 9.79
C LEU A 124 -23.55 -15.82 10.51
N PRO A 125 -24.53 -15.25 9.78
CA PRO A 125 -25.80 -14.85 10.36
C PRO A 125 -26.52 -16.08 10.94
N LEU A 126 -27.21 -15.88 12.05
CA LEU A 126 -28.11 -16.88 12.61
C LEU A 126 -29.31 -17.04 11.66
N PHE A 127 -29.74 -18.29 11.46
CA PHE A 127 -30.84 -18.67 10.58
C PHE A 127 -32.21 -18.40 11.23
#